data_AF-A0A5K0WX89-F1
#
_entry.id   AF-A0A5K0WX89-F1
#
_cell.length_a   1.000
_cell.length_b   1.000
_cell.length_c   1.000
_cell.angle_alpha   90.00
_cell.angle_beta   90.00
_cell.angle_gamma   90.00
#
_symmetry.space_group_name_H-M   'P 1'
#
loop_
_entity.id
_entity.type
_entity.pdbx_description
1 polymer ?
#
loop_
_entity_poly.entity_id
_entity_poly.type
_entity_poly.pdbx_seq_one_letter_code
_entity_poly.pdbx_strand_id
1 'polypeptide(L)' 'AKSKDRTTTRQDLSEWLQYKQTMEAVAKESGMSLRTFIDIRGNHDKYGVPYVGDKLDFFSNYSISSQFNRLTTVQSICLM' A
#
# COMPACT_ATOMS: atom_id res chain seq x y z
N ALA A 1 -3.37 6.11 -11.30
CA ALA A 1 -3.33 7.09 -12.40
C ALA A 1 -4.70 7.76 -12.53
N LYS A 2 -4.79 9.09 -12.72
CA LYS A 2 -6.09 9.81 -12.70
C LYS A 2 -6.96 9.48 -13.91
N SER A 3 -8.20 9.05 -13.68
CA SER A 3 -9.19 8.80 -14.74
C SER A 3 -9.70 10.11 -15.37
N LYS A 4 -10.17 10.00 -16.62
CA LYS A 4 -10.63 11.10 -17.49
C LYS A 4 -11.71 12.01 -16.88
N ASP A 5 -12.36 11.59 -15.80
CA ASP A 5 -13.51 12.28 -15.22
C ASP A 5 -13.22 12.99 -13.89
N ARG A 6 -11.94 13.16 -13.51
CA ARG A 6 -11.47 14.06 -12.42
C ARG A 6 -12.14 13.93 -11.04
N THR A 7 -12.98 12.93 -10.77
CA THR A 7 -13.87 12.94 -9.60
C THR A 7 -13.81 11.71 -8.70
N THR A 8 -13.10 10.64 -9.05
CA THR A 8 -12.93 9.50 -8.14
C THR A 8 -11.49 8.98 -8.13
N THR A 9 -10.75 9.38 -7.10
CA THR A 9 -9.54 8.69 -6.61
C THR A 9 -9.95 7.35 -6.02
N ARG A 10 -9.77 6.25 -6.76
CA ARG A 10 -9.95 4.88 -6.29
C ARG A 10 -8.61 4.15 -6.35
N GLN A 11 -8.48 3.06 -5.60
CA GLN A 11 -7.31 2.19 -5.72
C GLN A 11 -7.21 1.61 -7.12
N ASP A 12 -5.99 1.52 -7.66
CA ASP A 12 -5.70 0.96 -8.98
C ASP A 12 -4.85 -0.31 -8.83
N LEU A 13 -5.37 -1.43 -9.33
CA LEU A 13 -4.69 -2.72 -9.22
C LEU A 13 -3.31 -2.71 -9.87
N SER A 14 -3.13 -1.99 -10.98
CA SER A 14 -1.84 -1.94 -11.69
C SER A 14 -0.77 -1.24 -10.85
N GLU A 15 -1.15 -0.19 -10.12
CA GLU A 15 -0.26 0.50 -9.18
C GLU A 15 0.17 -0.43 -8.03
N TRP A 16 -0.75 -1.23 -7.49
CA TRP A 16 -0.45 -2.18 -6.40
C TRP A 16 0.40 -3.36 -6.86
N LEU A 17 0.20 -3.86 -8.08
CA LEU A 17 1.07 -4.89 -8.66
C LEU A 17 2.47 -4.36 -8.91
N GLN A 18 2.60 -3.13 -9.43
CA GLN A 18 3.90 -2.48 -9.62
C GLN A 18 4.60 -2.23 -8.28
N TYR A 19 3.86 -1.73 -7.27
CA TYR A 19 4.36 -1.56 -5.92
C TYR A 19 4.95 -2.87 -5.37
N LYS A 20 4.21 -3.98 -5.45
CA LYS A 20 4.65 -5.28 -4.95
C LYS A 20 5.97 -5.71 -5.62
N GLN A 21 6.01 -5.69 -6.95
CA GLN A 21 7.19 -6.09 -7.71
C GLN A 21 8.40 -5.20 -7.39
N THR A 22 8.18 -3.89 -7.27
CA THR A 22 9.22 -2.92 -6.94
C THR A 22 9.79 -3.19 -5.55
N MET A 23 8.94 -3.41 -4.55
CA MET A 23 9.40 -3.65 -3.18
C MET A 23 10.13 -4.99 -3.02
N GLU A 24 9.70 -6.03 -3.74
CA GLU A 24 10.42 -7.30 -3.81
C GLU A 24 11.82 -7.11 -4.41
N ALA A 25 11.95 -6.31 -5.48
CA ALA A 25 13.24 -5.97 -6.07
C ALA A 25 14.12 -5.15 -5.11
N VAL A 26 13.58 -4.12 -4.46
CA VAL A 26 14.29 -3.30 -3.47
C VAL A 26 14.81 -4.15 -2.32
N ALA A 27 13.99 -5.04 -1.76
CA ALA A 27 14.41 -5.94 -0.69
C ALA A 27 15.55 -6.88 -1.14
N LYS A 28 15.46 -7.41 -2.36
CA LYS A 28 16.49 -8.28 -2.95
C LYS A 28 17.81 -7.53 -3.17
N GLU A 29 17.77 -6.35 -3.77
CA GLU A 29 18.95 -5.58 -4.14
C GLU A 29 19.65 -4.96 -2.93
N SER A 30 18.88 -4.50 -1.93
CA SER A 30 19.42 -3.95 -0.69
C SER A 30 19.88 -5.02 0.31
N GLY A 31 19.45 -6.27 0.13
CA GLY A 31 19.62 -7.34 1.13
C GLY A 31 18.79 -7.13 2.40
N MET A 32 17.89 -6.13 2.41
CA MET A 32 17.03 -5.83 3.56
C MET A 32 15.78 -6.73 3.55
N SER A 33 15.39 -7.20 4.74
CA SER A 33 14.12 -7.91 4.90
C SER A 33 12.94 -7.00 4.56
N LEU A 34 11.93 -7.54 3.86
CA LEU A 34 10.65 -6.85 3.64
C LEU A 34 10.01 -6.37 4.95
N ARG A 35 10.27 -7.05 6.07
CA ARG A 35 9.77 -6.66 7.40
C ARG A 35 10.26 -5.29 7.85
N THR A 36 11.40 -4.82 7.35
CA THR A 36 11.96 -3.50 7.70
C THR A 36 11.17 -2.35 7.07
N PHE A 37 10.50 -2.58 5.95
CA PHE A 37 9.71 -1.54 5.27
C PHE A 37 8.36 -1.34 5.95
N ILE A 38 7.92 -0.09 6.06
CA ILE A 38 6.66 0.31 6.67
C ILE A 38 5.87 1.12 5.65
N ASP A 39 4.65 0.70 5.36
CA ASP A 39 3.74 1.46 4.49
C ASP A 39 3.10 2.61 5.25
N ILE A 40 3.26 3.81 4.71
CA ILE A 40 2.58 5.02 5.19
C ILE A 40 1.32 5.20 4.35
N ARG A 41 0.17 5.04 5.00
CA ARG A 41 -1.13 5.09 4.31
C ARG A 41 -1.62 6.51 4.16
N GLY A 42 -2.06 6.86 2.95
CA GLY A 42 -2.88 8.05 2.71
C GLY A 42 -4.37 7.71 2.79
N ASN A 43 -5.22 8.74 2.77
CA ASN A 43 -6.67 8.53 2.63
C ASN A 43 -7.06 7.86 1.29
N HIS A 44 -6.19 7.94 0.27
CA HIS A 44 -6.38 7.34 -1.04
C HIS A 44 -6.66 5.82 -0.99
N ASP A 45 -5.99 5.11 -0.08
CA ASP A 45 -6.05 3.65 0.05
C ASP A 45 -7.32 3.15 0.78
N LYS A 46 -8.26 4.06 1.06
CA LYS A 46 -9.58 3.77 1.64
C LYS A 46 -10.72 4.11 0.69
N TYR A 47 -10.49 4.93 -0.33
CA TYR A 47 -11.56 5.36 -1.23
C TYR A 47 -11.98 4.23 -2.17
N GLY A 48 -13.30 4.02 -2.25
CA GLY A 48 -13.88 2.98 -3.10
C GLY A 48 -13.73 1.56 -2.54
N VAL A 49 -13.33 1.41 -1.27
CA VAL A 49 -13.32 0.13 -0.55
C VAL A 49 -14.60 0.02 0.27
N PRO A 50 -15.52 -0.91 -0.03
CA PRO A 50 -16.77 -1.05 0.70
C PRO A 50 -16.59 -1.46 2.17
N TYR A 51 -15.66 -2.38 2.44
CA TYR A 51 -15.29 -2.87 3.77
C TYR A 51 -13.88 -3.49 3.76
N VAL A 52 -13.27 -3.66 4.94
CA VAL A 52 -11.94 -4.27 5.08
C VAL A 52 -11.96 -5.72 4.60
N GLY A 53 -11.01 -6.07 3.73
CA GLY A 53 -10.93 -7.40 3.10
C GLY A 53 -11.82 -7.59 1.87
N ASP A 54 -12.51 -6.53 1.40
CA ASP A 54 -13.15 -6.55 0.09
C ASP A 54 -12.11 -6.80 -1.02
N LYS A 55 -12.54 -7.29 -2.19
CA LYS A 55 -11.64 -7.52 -3.33
C LYS A 55 -10.93 -6.25 -3.79
N LEU A 56 -11.52 -5.09 -3.55
CA LEU A 56 -10.97 -3.77 -3.85
C LEU A 56 -10.06 -3.23 -2.73
N ASP A 57 -9.93 -3.94 -1.60
CA ASP A 57 -9.00 -3.62 -0.53
C ASP A 57 -7.58 -4.10 -0.88
N PHE A 58 -6.98 -3.43 -1.86
CA PHE A 58 -5.64 -3.78 -2.31
C PHE A 58 -4.56 -3.52 -1.25
N PHE A 59 -4.78 -2.58 -0.32
CA PHE A 59 -3.93 -2.47 0.86
C PHE A 59 -3.86 -3.81 1.59
N SER A 60 -5.00 -4.40 1.97
CA SER A 60 -4.98 -5.67 2.71
C SER A 60 -4.28 -6.80 1.95
N ASN A 61 -4.39 -6.81 0.62
CA ASN A 61 -3.86 -7.87 -0.24
C ASN A 61 -2.38 -7.71 -0.62
N TYR A 62 -1.87 -6.48 -0.78
CA TYR A 62 -0.56 -6.21 -1.37
C TYR A 62 0.41 -5.47 -0.46
N SER A 63 -0.06 -4.70 0.52
CA SER A 63 0.81 -3.94 1.44
C SER A 63 1.73 -4.86 2.24
N ILE A 64 3.00 -4.46 2.36
CA ILE A 64 3.97 -5.09 3.25
C ILE A 64 3.50 -4.96 4.71
N SER A 65 3.01 -3.80 5.13
CA SER A 65 2.44 -3.60 6.46
C SER A 65 1.31 -4.59 6.76
N SER A 66 0.36 -4.76 5.84
CA SER A 66 -0.73 -5.73 5.99
C SER A 66 -0.23 -7.17 6.11
N GLN A 67 0.70 -7.58 5.24
CA GLN A 67 1.28 -8.93 5.25
C GLN A 67 1.99 -9.29 6.56
N PHE A 68 2.45 -8.29 7.33
CA PHE A 68 3.03 -8.47 8.66
C PHE A 68 2.08 -8.09 9.81
N ASN A 69 0.76 -8.02 9.56
CA ASN A 69 -0.28 -7.65 10.53
C ASN A 69 -0.09 -6.27 11.20
N ARG A 70 0.54 -5.32 10.51
CA ARG A 70 0.74 -3.93 10.96
C ARG A 70 -0.39 -3.05 10.43
N LEU A 71 -1.57 -3.20 11.02
CA LEU A 71 -2.81 -2.57 10.54
C LEU A 71 -3.13 -1.23 11.22
N THR A 72 -2.38 -0.85 12.25
CA THR A 72 -2.56 0.40 13.00
C THR A 72 -2.12 1.61 12.17
N THR A 73 -2.83 2.73 12.31
CA THR A 73 -2.46 3.98 11.63
C THR A 73 -1.15 4.54 12.19
N VAL A 74 -0.19 4.81 11.31
CA VAL A 74 1.04 5.56 11.64
C VAL A 74 0.67 7.04 11.77
N GLN A 75 0.77 7.58 12.98
CA GLN A 75 0.39 8.97 13.28
C GLN A 75 1.53 9.97 13.11
N SER A 76 2.77 9.53 13.28
CA SER A 76 3.96 10.37 13.13
C SER A 76 5.19 9.52 12.82
N ILE A 77 6.18 10.14 12.19
CA ILE A 77 7.50 9.57 11.92
C ILE A 77 8.53 10.60 12.34
N CYS A 78 9.53 10.17 13.10
CA CYS A 78 10.70 10.96 13.44
C CYS A 78 11.88 10.42 12.65
N LEU A 79 12.57 11.29 11.92
CA LEU A 79 13.83 10.99 11.25
C LEU A 79 14.93 11.64 12.09
N MET A 80 15.94 10.85 12.47
CA MET A 80 17.13 11.33 13.18
C MET A 80 18.25 11.68 12.20
#